data_AF-A0A924XP98-F1
#
_entry.id   AF-A0A924XP98-F1
#
_cell.length_a   1.000
_cell.length_b   1.000
_cell.length_c   1.000
_cell.angle_alpha   90.00
_cell.angle_beta   90.00
_cell.angle_gamma   90.00
#
_symmetry.space_group_name_H-M   'P 1'
#
loop_
_entity.id
_entity.type
_entity.pdbx_description
1 polymer ?
#
loop_
_entity_poly.entity_id
_entity_poly.type
_entity_poly.pdbx_seq_one_letter_code
_entity_poly.pdbx_strand_id
1 'polypeptide(L)'
;MIIARQARSGLIWATLAAALTVPVVVAAASPLLAWRDPVYIVAGFAGVVALAMLLVQPLLAAGYLPGLRLRFGRRLHAWVGAGLVAAVTIHVAALWLTSPPDVVDALLFSSPTAFSVWGVVAMWAVFAAALVAALRGRMRLRLVVWRLIHIGLAVVI
;
A
#
# COMPACT_ATOMS: atom_id res chain seq x y z
N MET A 1 -20.97 20.26 -22.04
CA MET A 1 -19.71 20.21 -21.25
C MET A 1 -19.87 19.54 -19.87
N ILE A 2 -20.97 19.77 -19.13
CA ILE A 2 -21.21 19.19 -17.79
C ILE A 2 -21.34 17.65 -17.81
N ILE A 3 -22.12 17.11 -18.76
CA ILE A 3 -22.35 15.67 -18.91
C ILE A 3 -21.02 14.91 -19.15
N ALA A 4 -20.16 15.43 -20.03
CA ALA A 4 -18.84 14.84 -20.30
C ALA A 4 -17.91 14.83 -19.07
N ARG A 5 -17.98 15.87 -18.21
CA ARG A 5 -17.22 15.91 -16.95
C ARG A 5 -17.72 14.88 -15.93
N GLN A 6 -19.04 14.70 -15.82
CA GLN A 6 -19.62 13.69 -14.93
C GLN A 6 -19.31 12.27 -15.40
N ALA A 7 -19.42 12.00 -16.71
CA ALA A 7 -19.05 10.71 -17.29
C ALA A 7 -17.57 10.37 -17.02
N ARG A 8 -16.66 11.33 -17.23
CA ARG A 8 -15.23 11.14 -16.92
C ARG A 8 -14.99 10.86 -15.42
N SER A 9 -15.66 11.60 -14.54
CA SER A 9 -15.57 11.36 -13.10
C SER A 9 -16.04 9.96 -12.72
N GLY A 10 -17.17 9.53 -13.29
CA GLY A 10 -17.70 8.18 -13.10
C GLY A 10 -16.72 7.11 -13.56
N LEU A 11 -16.12 7.27 -14.74
CA LEU A 11 -15.12 6.35 -15.27
C LEU A 11 -13.88 6.24 -14.38
N ILE A 12 -13.34 7.36 -13.86
CA ILE A 12 -12.19 7.33 -12.95
C ILE A 12 -12.50 6.52 -11.69
N TRP A 13 -13.66 6.78 -11.07
CA TRP A 13 -14.08 6.04 -9.88
C TRP A 13 -14.37 4.58 -10.16
N ALA A 14 -15.00 4.26 -11.29
CA ALA A 14 -15.27 2.88 -11.71
C ALA A 14 -13.97 2.10 -11.95
N THR A 15 -13.01 2.69 -12.66
CA THR A 15 -11.69 2.08 -12.90
C THR A 15 -10.94 1.88 -11.60
N LEU A 16 -10.93 2.87 -10.70
CA LEU A 16 -10.30 2.72 -9.40
C LEU A 16 -10.97 1.62 -8.59
N ALA A 17 -12.31 1.61 -8.50
CA ALA A 17 -13.04 0.59 -7.78
C ALA A 17 -12.71 -0.81 -8.31
N ALA A 18 -12.71 -1.00 -9.63
CA ALA A 18 -12.35 -2.26 -10.26
C ALA A 18 -10.89 -2.67 -9.95
N ALA A 19 -9.94 -1.74 -10.06
CA ALA A 19 -8.53 -2.01 -9.76
C ALA A 19 -8.30 -2.44 -8.30
N LEU A 20 -9.13 -1.96 -7.36
CA LEU A 20 -9.05 -2.33 -5.94
C LEU A 20 -9.80 -3.62 -5.62
N THR A 21 -10.97 -3.86 -6.21
CA THR A 21 -11.84 -4.99 -5.82
C THR A 21 -11.57 -6.26 -6.60
N VAL A 22 -11.19 -6.18 -7.88
CA VAL A 22 -10.96 -7.37 -8.72
C VAL A 22 -9.87 -8.28 -8.13
N PRO A 23 -8.68 -7.78 -7.74
CA PRO A 23 -7.65 -8.64 -7.15
C PRO A 23 -8.11 -9.34 -5.86
N VAL A 24 -8.90 -8.65 -5.03
CA VAL A 24 -9.45 -9.19 -3.78
C VAL A 24 -10.44 -10.31 -4.06
N VAL A 25 -11.36 -10.09 -5.00
CA VAL A 25 -12.37 -11.10 -5.40
C VAL A 25 -11.68 -12.32 -6.02
N VAL A 26 -10.70 -12.11 -6.91
CA VAL A 26 -9.93 -13.19 -7.52
C VAL A 26 -9.17 -13.99 -6.46
N ALA A 27 -8.55 -13.33 -5.48
CA ALA A 27 -7.87 -14.00 -4.38
C ALA A 27 -8.87 -14.81 -3.53
N ALA A 28 -10.03 -14.24 -3.20
CA ALA A 28 -11.06 -14.88 -2.37
C ALA A 28 -11.75 -16.08 -3.03
N ALA A 29 -11.90 -16.05 -4.34
CA ALA A 29 -12.46 -17.17 -5.11
C ALA A 29 -11.40 -18.20 -5.53
N SER A 30 -10.13 -18.02 -5.13
CA SER A 30 -9.03 -18.86 -5.61
C SER A 30 -9.07 -20.25 -4.97
N PRO A 31 -8.98 -21.34 -5.75
CA PRO A 31 -8.85 -22.69 -5.20
C PRO A 31 -7.53 -22.88 -4.42
N LEU A 32 -6.56 -21.98 -4.56
CA LEU A 32 -5.30 -22.01 -3.81
C LEU A 32 -5.48 -21.74 -2.30
N LEU A 33 -6.65 -21.22 -1.89
CA LEU A 33 -7.00 -21.08 -0.48
C LEU A 33 -7.45 -22.39 0.15
N ALA A 34 -7.81 -23.41 -0.63
CA ALA A 34 -8.29 -24.67 -0.11
C ALA A 34 -7.24 -25.29 0.82
N TRP A 35 -7.69 -25.70 2.02
CA TRP A 35 -6.87 -26.35 3.05
C TRP A 35 -5.77 -25.47 3.65
N ARG A 36 -5.76 -24.16 3.38
CA ARG A 36 -4.84 -23.23 4.02
C ARG A 36 -5.34 -22.85 5.40
N ASP A 37 -4.39 -22.74 6.33
CA ASP A 37 -4.66 -22.25 7.67
C ASP A 37 -5.19 -20.81 7.63
N PRO A 38 -6.16 -20.43 8.49
CA PRO A 38 -6.70 -19.07 8.51
C PRO A 38 -5.64 -17.97 8.65
N VAL A 39 -4.55 -18.19 9.41
CA VAL A 39 -3.48 -17.21 9.57
C VAL A 39 -2.72 -17.01 8.25
N TYR A 40 -2.51 -18.07 7.49
CA TYR A 40 -1.88 -18.00 6.16
C TYR A 40 -2.76 -17.22 5.17
N ILE A 41 -4.08 -17.45 5.22
CA ILE A 41 -5.05 -16.71 4.40
C ILE A 41 -5.01 -15.22 4.76
N VAL A 42 -5.06 -14.89 6.06
CA VAL A 42 -4.96 -13.50 6.53
C VAL A 42 -3.64 -12.85 6.10
N ALA A 43 -2.53 -13.58 6.15
CA ALA A 43 -1.24 -13.10 5.65
C ALA A 43 -1.37 -12.69 4.17
N GLY A 44 -1.87 -13.58 3.31
CA GLY A 44 -2.05 -13.29 1.88
C GLY A 44 -2.94 -12.07 1.63
N PHE A 45 -4.11 -12.01 2.27
CA PHE A 45 -5.04 -10.89 2.10
C PHE A 45 -4.50 -9.56 2.61
N ALA A 46 -3.75 -9.55 3.72
CA ALA A 46 -3.12 -8.34 4.22
C ALA A 46 -2.14 -7.76 3.18
N GLY A 47 -1.40 -8.61 2.46
CA GLY A 47 -0.56 -8.21 1.33
C GLY A 47 -1.36 -7.62 0.16
N VAL A 48 -2.45 -8.27 -0.26
CA VAL A 48 -3.33 -7.76 -1.34
C VAL A 48 -3.94 -6.40 -0.97
N VAL A 49 -4.42 -6.25 0.27
CA VAL A 49 -4.97 -4.99 0.78
C VAL A 49 -3.89 -3.91 0.87
N ALA A 50 -2.67 -4.24 1.29
CA ALA A 50 -1.55 -3.30 1.30
C ALA A 50 -1.25 -2.77 -0.11
N LEU A 51 -1.19 -3.64 -1.12
CA LEU A 51 -0.99 -3.22 -2.52
C LEU A 51 -2.13 -2.31 -3.03
N ALA A 52 -3.37 -2.63 -2.67
CA ALA A 52 -4.52 -1.78 -3.01
C ALA A 52 -4.44 -0.40 -2.33
N MET A 53 -4.08 -0.35 -1.04
CA MET A 53 -3.88 0.91 -0.33
C MET A 53 -2.73 1.72 -0.91
N LEU A 54 -1.64 1.06 -1.33
CA LEU A 54 -0.49 1.68 -1.96
C LEU A 54 -0.86 2.38 -3.27
N LEU A 55 -1.67 1.73 -4.13
CA LEU A 55 -2.18 2.32 -5.37
C LEU A 55 -2.94 3.64 -5.12
N VAL A 56 -3.69 3.71 -4.02
CA VAL A 56 -4.52 4.87 -3.68
C VAL A 56 -3.67 6.04 -3.14
N GLN A 57 -2.51 5.78 -2.54
CA GLN A 57 -1.66 6.81 -1.92
C GLN A 57 -1.34 8.01 -2.82
N PRO A 58 -0.75 7.84 -4.03
CA PRO A 58 -0.39 8.96 -4.87
C PRO A 58 -1.62 9.74 -5.38
N LEU A 59 -2.74 9.04 -5.61
CA LEU A 59 -4.00 9.66 -6.06
C LEU A 59 -4.56 10.63 -5.01
N LEU A 60 -4.52 10.22 -3.74
CA LEU A 60 -4.95 11.05 -2.61
C LEU A 60 -3.99 12.20 -2.33
N ALA A 61 -2.67 11.95 -2.40
CA ALA A 61 -1.64 12.96 -2.14
C ALA A 61 -1.64 14.07 -3.20
N ALA A 62 -1.77 13.70 -4.48
CA ALA A 62 -1.77 14.64 -5.60
C ALA A 62 -3.15 15.28 -5.87
N GLY A 63 -4.24 14.72 -5.32
CA GLY A 63 -5.59 15.24 -5.52
C GLY A 63 -6.17 14.90 -6.89
N TYR A 64 -5.84 13.73 -7.43
CA TYR A 64 -6.32 13.28 -8.74
C TYR A 64 -7.73 12.68 -8.71
N LEU A 65 -8.28 12.38 -7.53
CA LEU A 65 -9.65 11.87 -7.40
C LEU A 65 -10.69 13.00 -7.59
N PRO A 66 -11.60 12.86 -8.56
CA PRO A 66 -12.56 13.90 -8.88
C PRO A 66 -13.57 14.09 -7.75
N GLY A 67 -13.92 15.35 -7.46
CA GLY A 67 -14.87 15.73 -6.40
C GLY A 67 -14.26 15.76 -4.99
N LEU A 68 -13.03 15.26 -4.80
CA LEU A 68 -12.38 15.25 -3.51
C LEU A 68 -11.65 16.58 -3.24
N ARG A 69 -11.95 17.23 -2.10
CA ARG A 69 -11.20 18.42 -1.68
C ARG A 69 -9.76 18.05 -1.35
N LEU A 70 -8.77 18.81 -1.84
CA LEU A 70 -7.34 18.50 -1.62
C LEU A 70 -6.96 18.35 -0.13
N ARG A 71 -7.52 19.18 0.76
CA ARG A 71 -7.30 19.07 2.21
C ARG A 71 -7.80 17.74 2.76
N PHE A 72 -8.96 17.28 2.29
CA PHE A 72 -9.52 15.99 2.67
C PHE A 72 -8.70 14.84 2.08
N GLY A 73 -8.25 14.95 0.83
CA GLY A 73 -7.33 13.99 0.20
C GLY A 73 -6.04 13.78 1.01
N ARG A 74 -5.42 14.85 1.52
CA ARG A 74 -4.23 14.72 2.39
C ARG A 74 -4.53 14.05 3.73
N ARG A 75 -5.70 14.30 4.32
CA ARG A 75 -6.12 13.60 5.55
C ARG A 75 -6.34 12.12 5.27
N LEU A 76 -7.04 11.78 4.19
CA LEU A 76 -7.22 10.40 3.75
C LEU A 76 -5.88 9.72 3.45
N HIS A 77 -4.97 10.39 2.72
CA HIS A 77 -3.62 9.88 2.46
C HIS A 77 -2.91 9.46 3.76
N ALA A 78 -2.98 10.27 4.81
CA ALA A 78 -2.41 9.92 6.11
C ALA A 78 -3.10 8.70 6.76
N TRP A 79 -4.44 8.62 6.73
CA TRP A 79 -5.18 7.48 7.31
C TRP A 79 -4.99 6.19 6.52
N VAL A 80 -5.05 6.25 5.18
CA VAL A 80 -4.73 5.11 4.32
C VAL A 80 -3.25 4.73 4.50
N GLY A 81 -2.37 5.70 4.75
CA GLY A 81 -0.95 5.44 5.04
C GLY A 81 -0.75 4.67 6.34
N ALA A 82 -1.45 5.05 7.41
CA ALA A 82 -1.44 4.31 8.65
C ALA A 82 -2.01 2.89 8.48
N GLY A 83 -3.11 2.75 7.72
CA GLY A 83 -3.67 1.44 7.39
C GLY A 83 -2.74 0.57 6.54
N LEU A 84 -2.03 1.15 5.58
CA LEU A 84 -1.01 0.47 4.78
C LEU A 84 0.11 -0.09 5.67
N VAL A 85 0.65 0.71 6.58
CA VAL A 85 1.66 0.27 7.56
C VAL A 85 1.12 -0.90 8.38
N ALA A 86 -0.11 -0.79 8.90
CA ALA A 86 -0.73 -1.86 9.69
C ALA A 86 -0.91 -3.15 8.86
N ALA A 87 -1.38 -3.05 7.62
CA ALA A 87 -1.56 -4.18 6.72
C ALA A 87 -0.23 -4.88 6.42
N VAL A 88 0.84 -4.12 6.14
CA VAL A 88 2.19 -4.67 5.93
C VAL A 88 2.70 -5.36 7.20
N THR A 89 2.52 -4.75 8.38
CA THR A 89 2.90 -5.39 9.64
C THR A 89 2.16 -6.69 9.88
N ILE A 90 0.83 -6.72 9.65
CA ILE A 90 0.02 -7.93 9.79
C ILE A 90 0.48 -9.00 8.80
N HIS A 91 0.71 -8.62 7.54
CA HIS A 91 1.20 -9.52 6.50
C HIS A 91 2.51 -10.21 6.92
N VAL A 92 3.51 -9.42 7.32
CA VAL A 92 4.83 -9.95 7.72
C VAL A 92 4.75 -10.76 9.01
N ALA A 93 4.01 -10.30 10.01
CA ALA A 93 3.85 -11.02 11.27
C ALA A 93 3.13 -12.36 11.08
N ALA A 94 2.09 -12.39 10.26
CA ALA A 94 1.38 -13.63 9.95
C ALA A 94 2.26 -14.59 9.15
N LEU A 95 3.02 -14.10 8.15
CA LEU A 95 4.01 -14.93 7.45
C LEU A 95 5.10 -15.46 8.40
N TRP A 96 5.53 -14.67 9.38
CA TRP A 96 6.50 -15.12 10.37
C TRP A 96 5.97 -16.28 11.23
N LEU A 97 4.67 -16.29 11.52
CA LEU A 97 4.02 -17.37 12.26
C LEU A 97 3.83 -18.63 11.39
N THR A 98 3.47 -18.47 10.13
CA THR A 98 3.12 -19.60 9.26
C THR A 98 4.31 -20.20 8.53
N SER A 99 5.33 -19.40 8.23
CA SER A 99 6.47 -19.75 7.40
C SER A 99 7.73 -18.92 7.75
N PRO A 100 8.25 -19.01 8.99
CA PRO A 100 9.41 -18.22 9.42
C PRO A 100 10.66 -18.36 8.53
N PRO A 101 11.06 -19.57 8.05
CA PRO A 101 12.20 -19.71 7.15
C PRO A 101 12.08 -18.87 5.89
N ASP A 102 10.89 -18.85 5.27
CA ASP A 102 10.64 -18.07 4.05
C ASP A 102 10.82 -16.56 4.29
N VAL A 103 10.43 -16.07 5.48
CA VAL A 103 10.62 -14.65 5.82
C VAL A 103 12.09 -14.33 6.08
N VAL A 104 12.82 -15.23 6.75
CA VAL A 104 14.27 -15.08 6.92
C VAL A 104 14.97 -15.05 5.57
N ASP A 105 14.61 -15.97 4.66
CA ASP A 105 15.19 -16.01 3.32
C ASP A 105 14.86 -14.77 2.49
N ALA A 106 13.65 -14.24 2.65
CA ALA A 106 13.27 -12.99 2.02
C ALA A 106 14.11 -11.81 2.54
N LEU A 107 14.25 -11.68 3.85
CA LEU A 107 14.99 -10.58 4.50
C LEU A 107 16.50 -10.64 4.24
N LEU A 108 17.05 -11.84 4.07
CA LEU A 108 18.45 -12.07 3.72
C LEU A 108 18.71 -12.02 2.21
N PHE A 109 17.66 -11.79 1.40
CA PHE A 109 17.73 -11.83 -0.06
C PHE A 109 18.29 -13.15 -0.62
N SER A 110 18.11 -14.26 0.10
CA SER A 110 18.42 -15.62 -0.35
C SER A 110 17.25 -16.31 -1.04
N SER A 111 16.04 -15.74 -0.94
CA SER A 111 14.86 -16.26 -1.66
C SER A 111 15.10 -16.31 -3.17
N PRO A 112 14.75 -17.41 -3.85
CA PRO A 112 14.92 -17.54 -5.31
C PRO A 112 13.94 -16.65 -6.11
N THR A 113 12.99 -15.99 -5.44
CA THR A 113 11.96 -15.20 -6.10
C THR A 113 12.37 -13.73 -6.23
N ALA A 114 12.42 -13.23 -7.47
CA ALA A 114 12.69 -11.80 -7.72
C ALA A 114 11.68 -10.88 -7.00
N PHE A 115 10.43 -11.34 -6.87
CA PHE A 115 9.38 -10.63 -6.13
C PHE A 115 9.77 -10.34 -4.68
N SER A 116 10.47 -11.27 -4.01
CA SER A 116 10.91 -11.09 -2.61
C SER A 116 11.86 -9.91 -2.46
N VAL A 117 12.79 -9.70 -3.40
CA VAL A 117 13.74 -8.58 -3.35
C VAL A 117 12.99 -7.25 -3.41
N TRP A 118 12.11 -7.09 -4.39
CA TRP A 118 11.29 -5.89 -4.55
C TRP A 118 10.35 -5.67 -3.37
N GLY A 119 9.70 -6.74 -2.90
CA GLY A 119 8.78 -6.69 -1.76
C GLY A 119 9.45 -6.22 -0.47
N VAL A 120 10.63 -6.75 -0.14
CA VAL A 120 11.38 -6.36 1.06
C VAL A 120 11.88 -4.92 0.97
N VAL A 121 12.41 -4.51 -0.19
CA VAL A 121 12.86 -3.12 -0.40
C VAL A 121 11.69 -2.13 -0.28
N ALA A 122 10.57 -2.42 -0.95
CA ALA A 122 9.37 -1.60 -0.89
C ALA A 122 8.79 -1.55 0.53
N MET A 123 8.77 -2.68 1.25
CA MET A 123 8.33 -2.75 2.65
C MET A 123 9.13 -1.79 3.54
N TRP A 124 10.47 -1.85 3.49
CA TRP A 124 11.30 -0.94 4.27
C TRP A 124 11.13 0.52 3.86
N ALA A 125 10.97 0.79 2.56
CA ALA A 125 10.68 2.13 2.06
C ALA A 125 9.32 2.66 2.56
N VAL A 126 8.28 1.81 2.65
CA VAL A 126 6.97 2.15 3.25
C VAL A 126 7.15 2.54 4.72
N PHE A 127 7.84 1.72 5.52
CA PHE A 127 8.07 2.02 6.93
C PHE A 127 8.89 3.31 7.12
N ALA A 128 9.93 3.52 6.32
CA ALA A 128 10.73 4.74 6.34
C ALA A 128 9.89 5.97 5.93
N ALA A 129 9.08 5.86 4.88
CA ALA A 129 8.23 6.94 4.41
C ALA A 129 7.18 7.33 5.47
N ALA A 130 6.58 6.34 6.14
CA ALA A 130 5.66 6.53 7.24
C ALA A 130 6.33 7.18 8.45
N LEU A 131 7.55 6.76 8.80
CA LEU A 131 8.33 7.34 9.89
C LEU A 131 8.65 8.82 9.62
N VAL A 132 9.12 9.14 8.40
CA VAL A 132 9.36 10.52 7.97
C VAL A 132 8.06 11.34 8.04
N ALA A 133 6.92 10.76 7.66
CA ALA A 133 5.63 11.43 7.75
C ALA A 133 5.21 11.70 9.21
N ALA A 134 5.35 10.72 10.10
CA ALA A 134 5.00 10.83 11.52
C ALA A 134 5.92 11.81 12.27
N LEU A 135 7.21 11.80 11.96
CA LEU A 135 8.20 12.67 12.61
C LEU A 135 8.29 14.08 12.02
N ARG A 136 7.47 14.41 11.00
CA ARG A 136 7.45 15.73 10.34
C ARG A 136 7.53 16.90 11.31
N GLY A 137 6.72 16.88 12.38
CA GLY A 137 6.66 17.96 13.36
C GLY A 137 7.87 18.05 14.29
N ARG A 138 8.66 16.97 14.41
CA ARG A 138 9.81 16.86 15.32
C ARG A 138 11.15 17.11 14.63
N MET A 139 11.28 16.79 13.33
CA MET A 139 12.57 16.81 12.63
C MET A 139 13.13 18.22 12.35
N ARG A 140 12.38 19.31 12.63
CA ARG A 140 12.75 20.72 12.33
C ARG A 140 13.26 20.96 10.90
N LEU A 141 13.00 20.04 9.96
CA LEU A 141 13.43 20.14 8.58
C LEU A 141 12.62 21.20 7.84
N ARG A 142 13.27 21.86 6.86
CA ARG A 142 12.55 22.67 5.88
C ARG A 142 11.53 21.79 5.16
N LEU A 143 10.32 22.31 4.95
CA LEU A 143 9.22 21.56 4.33
C LEU A 143 9.61 20.93 2.99
N VAL A 144 10.44 21.62 2.20
CA VAL A 144 10.96 21.12 0.92
C VAL A 144 11.82 19.87 1.09
N VAL A 145 12.76 19.89 2.04
CA VAL A 145 13.64 18.74 2.32
C VAL A 145 12.84 17.55 2.81
N TRP A 146 11.93 17.77 3.77
CA TRP A 146 11.02 16.72 4.24
C TRP A 146 10.21 16.10 3.09
N ARG A 147 9.70 16.93 2.18
CA ARG A 147 8.92 16.47 1.02
C ARG A 147 9.78 15.68 0.04
N LEU A 148 11.01 16.11 -0.23
CA LEU A 148 11.92 15.40 -1.12
C LEU A 148 12.32 14.04 -0.56
N ILE A 149 12.59 13.94 0.75
CA ILE A 149 12.89 12.66 1.40
C ILE A 149 11.69 11.71 1.27
N HIS A 150 10.48 12.19 1.61
CA HIS A 150 9.28 11.37 1.55
C HIS A 150 8.94 10.93 0.12
N ILE A 151 9.06 11.82 -0.88
CA ILE A 151 8.85 11.48 -2.29
C ILE A 151 9.94 10.53 -2.79
N GLY A 152 11.20 10.76 -2.40
CA GLY A 152 12.31 9.88 -2.78
C GLY A 152 12.09 8.44 -2.30
N LEU A 153 11.63 8.27 -1.06
CA LEU A 153 11.21 6.97 -0.56
C LEU A 153 9.99 6.43 -1.32
N ALA A 154 9.01 7.28 -1.63
CA ALA A 154 7.83 6.86 -2.39
C ALA A 154 8.11 6.45 -3.84
N VAL A 155 9.23 6.85 -4.43
CA VAL A 155 9.66 6.41 -5.78
C VAL A 155 10.29 5.01 -5.74
N VAL A 156 10.83 4.60 -4.59
CA VAL A 156 11.42 3.26 -4.39
C VAL A 156 10.34 2.20 -4.16
N ILE A 157 9.18 2.60 -3.64
CA ILE A 157 8.01 1.76 -3.40
C ILE A 157 7.29 1.49 -4.72
#